data_AF-A0A1C5SFC1-F1
#
_entry.id   AF-A0A1C5SFC1-F1
#
_cell.length_a   1.000
_cell.length_b   1.000
_cell.length_c   1.000
_cell.angle_alpha   90.00
_cell.angle_beta   90.00
_cell.angle_gamma   90.00
#
_symmetry.space_group_name_H-M   'P 1'
#
loop_
_entity.id
_entity.type
_entity.pdbx_description
1 polymer ?
#
loop_
_entity_poly.entity_id
_entity_poly.type
_entity_poly.pdbx_seq_one_letter_code
_entity_poly.pdbx_strand_id
1 'polypeptide(L)'
;MSKMQGNRECIFHDIANDLAEKAKNCDGFVFGSPVYYAHPSARLLAVMDRAFYSGSKNFAFKPAAAVLSARRAGTTASFDVINKHFTISSMPVVASTYWNHVYGRKAEDVQQDKEGLMTMYNIGKNMAWMIKCFALGKENGILHPDNEKILTDFIR
;
A
#
# COMPACT_ATOMS: atom_id res chain seq x y z
N MET A 1 13.23 -5.90 20.02
CA MET A 1 11.88 -6.20 20.53
C MET A 1 11.11 -6.95 19.45
N SER A 2 10.85 -8.25 19.64
CA SER A 2 10.01 -9.00 18.71
C SER A 2 8.57 -8.48 18.80
N LYS A 3 8.05 -7.91 17.70
CA LYS A 3 6.63 -7.51 17.58
C LYS A 3 5.74 -8.66 17.10
N MET A 4 6.26 -9.89 17.07
CA MET A 4 5.66 -11.02 16.38
C MET A 4 5.55 -12.26 17.30
N GLN A 5 4.38 -12.90 17.33
CA GLN A 5 4.17 -14.20 17.99
C GLN A 5 4.57 -15.35 17.06
N GLY A 6 4.73 -16.56 17.61
CA GLY A 6 5.16 -17.78 16.87
C GLY A 6 4.37 -18.10 15.59
N ASN A 7 3.16 -17.56 15.44
CA ASN A 7 2.32 -17.72 14.24
C ASN A 7 2.45 -16.60 13.19
N ARG A 8 3.45 -15.71 13.29
CA ARG A 8 3.60 -14.52 12.44
C ARG A 8 2.41 -13.55 12.52
N GLU A 9 1.93 -13.32 13.73
CA GLU A 9 0.89 -12.34 14.04
C GLU A 9 1.46 -11.22 14.91
N CYS A 10 0.85 -10.03 14.86
CA CYS A 10 1.25 -8.94 15.73
C CYS A 10 0.86 -9.25 17.18
N ILE A 11 1.77 -9.01 18.12
CA ILE A 11 1.53 -9.22 19.56
C ILE A 11 0.39 -8.35 20.14
N PHE A 12 0.04 -7.28 19.44
CA PHE A 12 -1.04 -6.37 19.80
C PHE A 12 -2.30 -6.76 19.01
N HIS A 13 -3.34 -7.16 19.73
CA HIS A 13 -4.60 -7.62 19.16
C HIS A 13 -5.51 -6.44 18.79
N ASP A 14 -5.24 -5.81 17.66
CA ASP A 14 -6.05 -4.71 17.11
C ASP A 14 -6.17 -4.79 15.58
N ILE A 15 -6.61 -3.67 14.98
CA ILE A 15 -6.84 -3.51 13.54
C ILE A 15 -5.66 -3.93 12.64
N ALA A 16 -4.42 -3.95 13.13
CA ALA A 16 -3.29 -4.45 12.34
C ALA A 16 -3.43 -5.95 12.03
N ASN A 17 -3.89 -6.75 12.99
CA ASN A 17 -4.17 -8.17 12.77
C ASN A 17 -5.41 -8.35 11.89
N ASP A 18 -6.46 -7.56 12.11
CA ASP A 18 -7.66 -7.60 11.26
C ASP A 18 -7.34 -7.29 9.80
N LEU A 19 -6.48 -6.30 9.56
CA LEU A 19 -6.00 -5.95 8.22
C LEU A 19 -5.21 -7.10 7.59
N ALA A 20 -4.27 -7.70 8.34
CA ALA A 20 -3.47 -8.82 7.86
C ALA A 20 -4.31 -10.07 7.57
N GLU A 21 -5.39 -10.29 8.34
CA GLU A 21 -6.31 -11.41 8.12
C GLU A 21 -7.16 -11.18 6.87
N LYS A 22 -7.80 -10.00 6.76
CA LYS A 22 -8.58 -9.63 5.58
C LYS A 22 -7.73 -9.67 4.31
N ALA A 23 -6.45 -9.30 4.42
CA ALA A 23 -5.53 -9.32 3.30
C ALA A 23 -5.46 -10.67 2.59
N LYS A 24 -5.66 -11.81 3.29
CA LYS A 24 -5.67 -13.15 2.66
C LYS A 24 -6.65 -13.26 1.50
N ASN A 25 -7.82 -12.63 1.64
CA ASN A 25 -8.95 -12.74 0.70
C ASN A 25 -9.14 -11.51 -0.18
N CYS A 26 -8.24 -10.53 -0.14
CA CYS A 26 -8.27 -9.36 -1.01
C CYS A 26 -7.43 -9.58 -2.27
N ASP A 27 -7.86 -9.00 -3.39
CA ASP A 27 -7.14 -9.04 -4.67
C ASP A 27 -6.27 -7.81 -4.91
N GLY A 28 -6.36 -6.77 -4.08
CA GLY A 28 -5.59 -5.54 -4.21
C GLY A 28 -5.90 -4.56 -3.09
N PHE A 29 -5.10 -3.50 -2.97
CA PHE A 29 -5.19 -2.54 -1.87
C PHE A 29 -5.09 -1.09 -2.31
N VAL A 30 -5.82 -0.22 -1.62
CA VAL A 30 -5.65 1.23 -1.71
C VAL A 30 -5.43 1.77 -0.31
N PHE A 31 -4.28 2.40 -0.08
CA PHE A 31 -3.92 3.02 1.20
C PHE A 31 -3.96 4.54 1.05
N GLY A 32 -4.94 5.16 1.70
CA GLY A 32 -5.16 6.61 1.66
C GLY A 32 -4.62 7.31 2.92
N SER A 33 -3.93 8.44 2.76
CA SER A 33 -3.55 9.28 3.90
C SER A 33 -3.59 10.77 3.60
N PRO A 34 -4.09 11.62 4.52
CA PRO A 34 -3.70 13.02 4.53
C PRO A 34 -2.21 13.16 4.88
N VAL A 35 -1.61 14.28 4.47
CA VAL A 35 -0.23 14.65 4.77
C VAL A 35 -0.17 15.58 5.99
N TYR A 36 0.65 15.21 6.98
CA TYR A 36 1.01 16.03 8.13
C TYR A 36 2.52 16.19 8.19
N TYR A 37 3.02 17.43 8.16
CA TYR A 37 4.47 17.73 8.20
C TYR A 37 5.31 16.90 7.20
N ALA A 38 4.84 16.79 5.96
CA ALA A 38 5.47 15.99 4.90
C ALA A 38 5.58 14.49 5.20
N HIS A 39 4.66 13.98 6.03
CA HIS A 39 4.58 12.59 6.42
C HIS A 39 3.13 12.08 6.35
N PRO A 40 2.89 10.78 6.09
CA PRO A 40 1.57 10.20 6.22
C PRO A 40 1.08 10.30 7.67
N SER A 41 -0.23 10.18 7.85
CA SER A 41 -0.83 10.14 9.17
C SER A 41 -0.21 9.03 10.03
N ALA A 42 0.17 9.36 11.25
CA ALA A 42 0.76 8.41 12.19
C ALA A 42 -0.16 7.21 12.44
N ARG A 43 -1.49 7.43 12.38
CA ARG A 43 -2.50 6.38 12.51
C ARG A 43 -2.38 5.33 11.42
N LEU A 44 -2.24 5.74 10.16
CA LEU A 44 -2.07 4.80 9.05
C LEU A 44 -0.75 4.03 9.21
N LEU A 45 0.35 4.75 9.46
CA LEU A 45 1.67 4.11 9.53
C LEU A 45 1.81 3.16 10.70
N ALA A 46 1.28 3.50 11.88
CA ALA A 46 1.31 2.59 13.02
C ALA A 46 0.63 1.24 12.71
N VAL A 47 -0.46 1.27 11.94
CA VAL A 47 -1.16 0.05 11.49
C VAL A 47 -0.37 -0.66 10.40
N MET A 48 0.08 0.06 9.37
CA MET A 48 0.83 -0.51 8.25
C MET A 48 2.14 -1.16 8.71
N ASP A 49 2.96 -0.45 9.49
CA ASP A 49 4.24 -0.96 9.98
C ASP A 49 4.05 -2.32 10.67
N ARG A 50 3.00 -2.44 11.49
CA ARG A 50 2.70 -3.65 12.25
C ARG A 50 2.13 -4.76 11.37
N ALA A 51 1.12 -4.44 10.55
CA ALA A 51 0.48 -5.41 9.67
C ALA A 51 1.44 -5.99 8.63
N PHE A 52 2.31 -5.16 8.05
CA PHE A 52 3.32 -5.61 7.09
C PHE A 52 4.47 -6.36 7.78
N TYR A 53 4.92 -5.91 8.96
CA TYR A 53 5.97 -6.60 9.69
C TYR A 53 5.57 -8.03 10.10
N SER A 54 4.35 -8.23 10.62
CA SER A 54 3.89 -9.58 11.00
C SER A 54 3.30 -10.35 9.82
N GLY A 55 2.56 -9.69 8.93
CA GLY A 55 1.67 -10.34 7.96
C GLY A 55 2.02 -10.14 6.49
N SER A 56 3.20 -9.62 6.13
CA SER A 56 3.58 -9.28 4.73
C SER A 56 3.25 -10.36 3.69
N LYS A 57 3.37 -11.65 4.02
CA LYS A 57 3.02 -12.77 3.13
C LYS A 57 1.59 -12.71 2.58
N ASN A 58 0.65 -12.15 3.33
CA ASN A 58 -0.76 -12.07 2.92
C ASN A 58 -1.01 -10.92 1.92
N PHE A 59 -0.07 -9.97 1.84
CA PHE A 59 -0.10 -8.83 0.93
C PHE A 59 0.71 -9.07 -0.34
N ALA A 60 1.71 -9.96 -0.29
CA ALA A 60 2.63 -10.20 -1.40
C ALA A 60 1.92 -10.51 -2.72
N PHE A 61 2.49 -9.99 -3.81
CA PHE A 61 2.00 -10.15 -5.19
C PHE A 61 0.61 -9.58 -5.48
N LYS A 62 -0.02 -8.89 -4.52
CA LYS A 62 -1.27 -8.17 -4.72
C LYS A 62 -0.98 -6.71 -5.08
N PRO A 63 -1.63 -6.14 -6.10
CA PRO A 63 -1.41 -4.78 -6.52
C PRO A 63 -1.82 -3.80 -5.41
N ALA A 64 -1.02 -2.75 -5.18
CA ALA A 64 -1.31 -1.71 -4.21
C ALA A 64 -1.10 -0.29 -4.73
N ALA A 65 -1.98 0.60 -4.30
CA ALA A 65 -1.94 2.03 -4.59
C ALA A 65 -1.84 2.83 -3.29
N ALA A 66 -0.88 3.75 -3.21
CA ALA A 66 -0.88 4.82 -2.21
C ALA A 66 -1.63 6.04 -2.77
N VAL A 67 -2.52 6.65 -2.00
CA VAL A 67 -3.25 7.88 -2.36
C VAL A 67 -3.07 8.93 -1.26
N LEU A 68 -2.63 10.13 -1.62
CA LEU A 68 -2.28 11.16 -0.65
C LEU A 68 -3.10 12.43 -0.88
N SER A 69 -3.55 13.05 0.21
CA SER A 69 -4.18 14.37 0.16
C SER A 69 -3.37 15.42 0.93
N ALA A 70 -3.24 16.62 0.38
CA ALA A 70 -2.55 17.73 1.05
C ALA A 70 -3.14 19.08 0.68
N ARG A 71 -2.92 20.08 1.53
CA ARG A 71 -3.27 21.47 1.17
C ARG A 71 -2.31 22.06 0.11
N ARG A 72 -1.02 21.71 0.15
CA ARG A 72 0.01 22.37 -0.67
C ARG A 72 1.21 21.49 -1.03
N ALA A 73 1.79 20.77 -0.08
CA ALA A 73 3.06 20.08 -0.28
C ALA A 73 3.23 18.90 0.70
N GLY A 74 4.31 18.14 0.52
CA GLY A 74 4.68 17.01 1.38
C GLY A 74 4.13 15.65 0.94
N THR A 75 3.40 15.62 -0.18
CA THR A 75 2.81 14.42 -0.79
C THR A 75 3.86 13.44 -1.29
N THR A 76 4.90 13.91 -1.99
CA THR A 76 5.97 13.04 -2.51
C THR A 76 6.71 12.29 -1.41
N ALA A 77 7.19 13.01 -0.38
CA ALA A 77 7.86 12.39 0.76
C ALA A 77 6.94 11.39 1.49
N SER A 78 5.65 11.71 1.62
CA SER A 78 4.66 10.81 2.24
C SER A 78 4.38 9.58 1.39
N PHE A 79 4.29 9.75 0.08
CA PHE A 79 4.09 8.68 -0.89
C PHE A 79 5.24 7.68 -0.86
N ASP A 80 6.48 8.15 -0.77
CA ASP A 80 7.65 7.26 -0.67
C ASP A 80 7.60 6.39 0.59
N VAL A 81 7.17 6.95 1.73
CA VAL A 81 7.03 6.18 2.99
C VAL A 81 6.01 5.05 2.85
N ILE A 82 4.84 5.33 2.26
CA ILE A 82 3.82 4.29 2.05
C ILE A 82 4.33 3.25 1.05
N ASN A 83 4.90 3.66 -0.09
CA ASN A 83 5.34 2.72 -1.13
C ASN A 83 6.47 1.77 -0.69
N LYS A 84 7.32 2.15 0.27
CA LYS A 84 8.32 1.25 0.85
C LYS A 84 7.70 -0.06 1.36
N HIS A 85 6.48 0.00 1.92
CA HIS A 85 5.78 -1.20 2.39
C HIS A 85 5.47 -2.16 1.24
N PHE A 86 5.02 -1.61 0.11
CA PHE A 86 4.65 -2.36 -1.08
C PHE A 86 5.88 -3.01 -1.71
N THR A 87 6.93 -2.22 -1.91
CA THR A 87 8.15 -2.69 -2.59
C THR A 87 8.93 -3.69 -1.77
N ILE A 88 9.00 -3.53 -0.44
CA ILE A 88 9.62 -4.52 0.45
C ILE A 88 8.85 -5.85 0.46
N SER A 89 7.52 -5.80 0.24
CA SER A 89 6.63 -6.97 0.33
C SER A 89 6.29 -7.60 -1.02
N SER A 90 7.05 -7.31 -2.07
CA SER A 90 6.82 -7.83 -3.43
C SER A 90 5.42 -7.53 -3.96
N MET A 91 4.85 -6.38 -3.61
CA MET A 91 3.56 -5.93 -4.14
C MET A 91 3.78 -5.14 -5.43
N PRO A 92 3.06 -5.45 -6.53
CA PRO A 92 3.02 -4.61 -7.71
C PRO A 92 2.46 -3.22 -7.38
N VAL A 93 3.23 -2.17 -7.61
CA VAL A 93 2.77 -0.80 -7.36
C VAL A 93 1.89 -0.33 -8.51
N VAL A 94 0.65 0.04 -8.21
CA VAL A 94 -0.28 0.58 -9.22
C VAL A 94 0.05 2.04 -9.46
N ALA A 95 0.54 2.31 -10.67
CA ALA A 95 0.81 3.66 -11.14
C ALA A 95 -0.44 4.30 -11.77
N SER A 96 -0.38 5.62 -11.93
CA SER A 96 -1.37 6.41 -12.68
C SER A 96 -0.65 7.25 -13.74
N THR A 97 -1.37 8.18 -14.36
CA THR A 97 -0.81 9.18 -15.30
C THR A 97 0.05 10.24 -14.63
N TYR A 98 -0.02 10.34 -13.29
CA TYR A 98 0.89 11.11 -12.45
C TYR A 98 0.98 10.46 -11.07
N TRP A 99 1.74 11.04 -10.13
CA TRP A 99 1.74 10.57 -8.75
C TRP A 99 0.38 10.81 -8.09
N ASN A 100 -0.04 9.83 -7.27
CA ASN A 100 -1.41 9.67 -6.77
C ASN A 100 -1.74 10.68 -5.64
N HIS A 101 -1.78 11.95 -5.99
CA HIS A 101 -1.97 13.06 -5.06
C HIS A 101 -3.22 13.85 -5.42
N VAL A 102 -3.89 14.36 -4.40
CA VAL A 102 -4.98 15.33 -4.56
C VAL A 102 -4.76 16.51 -3.62
N TYR A 103 -5.16 17.69 -4.06
CA TYR A 103 -4.99 18.93 -3.30
C TYR A 103 -6.30 19.56 -2.87
N GLY A 104 -6.35 20.03 -1.62
CA GLY A 104 -7.50 20.69 -1.03
C GLY A 104 -7.29 21.05 0.43
N ARG A 105 -7.87 22.17 0.90
CA ARG A 105 -7.85 22.50 2.34
C ARG A 105 -8.94 21.74 3.08
N LYS A 106 -10.07 21.50 2.43
CA LYS A 106 -11.18 20.65 2.85
C LYS A 106 -11.54 19.67 1.73
N ALA A 107 -12.35 18.66 2.05
CA ALA A 107 -12.66 17.57 1.11
C ALA A 107 -13.32 18.09 -0.18
N GLU A 108 -14.14 19.13 -0.08
CA GLU A 108 -14.88 19.71 -1.21
C GLU A 108 -13.93 20.43 -2.19
N ASP A 109 -12.79 20.94 -1.71
CA ASP A 109 -11.82 21.63 -2.57
C ASP A 109 -11.16 20.67 -3.57
N VAL A 110 -11.08 19.37 -3.24
CA VAL A 110 -10.52 18.34 -4.14
C VAL A 110 -11.30 18.27 -5.44
N GLN A 111 -12.58 18.66 -5.45
CA GLN A 111 -13.39 18.71 -6.67
C GLN A 111 -12.86 19.72 -7.70
N GLN A 112 -12.04 20.68 -7.27
CA GLN A 112 -11.42 21.69 -8.12
C GLN A 112 -10.05 21.25 -8.66
N ASP A 113 -9.42 20.24 -8.04
CA ASP A 113 -8.17 19.63 -8.50
C ASP A 113 -8.43 18.65 -9.65
N LYS A 114 -8.66 19.20 -10.85
CA LYS A 114 -9.03 18.41 -12.03
C LYS A 114 -7.97 17.38 -12.41
N GLU A 115 -6.69 17.69 -12.25
CA GLU A 115 -5.58 16.77 -12.54
C GLU A 115 -5.50 15.66 -11.49
N GLY A 116 -5.64 16.01 -10.21
CA GLY A 116 -5.72 15.04 -9.11
C GLY A 116 -6.90 14.07 -9.31
N LEU A 117 -8.09 14.57 -9.64
CA LEU A 117 -9.26 13.73 -9.92
C LEU A 117 -9.08 12.81 -11.12
N MET A 118 -8.50 13.32 -12.22
CA MET A 118 -8.19 12.50 -13.39
C MET A 118 -7.17 11.41 -13.05
N THR A 119 -6.16 11.75 -12.25
CA THR A 119 -5.19 10.79 -11.69
C THR A 119 -5.88 9.73 -10.83
N MET A 120 -6.87 10.10 -9.99
CA MET A 120 -7.64 9.16 -9.16
C MET A 120 -8.50 8.21 -10.01
N TYR A 121 -9.10 8.72 -11.08
CA TYR A 121 -9.85 7.89 -12.01
C TYR A 121 -8.94 6.91 -12.77
N ASN A 122 -7.76 7.38 -13.20
CA ASN A 122 -6.80 6.57 -13.92
C ASN A 122 -6.19 5.47 -13.05
N ILE A 123 -5.88 5.74 -11.77
CA ILE A 123 -5.39 4.68 -10.89
C ILE A 123 -6.46 3.61 -10.61
N GLY A 124 -7.73 4.00 -10.49
CA GLY A 124 -8.83 3.03 -10.36
C GLY A 124 -8.92 2.10 -11.57
N LYS A 125 -8.84 2.65 -12.79
CA LYS A 125 -8.80 1.85 -14.03
C LYS A 125 -7.58 0.93 -14.09
N ASN A 126 -6.40 1.43 -13.73
CA ASN A 126 -5.16 0.66 -13.75
C ASN A 126 -5.19 -0.47 -12.72
N MET A 127 -5.68 -0.21 -11.50
CA MET A 127 -5.90 -1.24 -10.47
C MET A 127 -6.84 -2.33 -10.98
N ALA A 128 -7.99 -1.94 -11.54
CA ALA A 128 -8.96 -2.88 -12.06
C ALA A 128 -8.39 -3.73 -13.21
N TRP A 129 -7.59 -3.13 -14.09
CA TRP A 129 -6.88 -3.85 -15.15
C TRP A 129 -5.88 -4.86 -14.59
N MET A 130 -5.04 -4.46 -13.64
CA MET A 130 -4.05 -5.36 -13.02
C MET A 130 -4.71 -6.54 -12.31
N ILE A 131 -5.76 -6.31 -11.52
CA ILE A 131 -6.50 -7.38 -10.83
C ILE A 131 -7.06 -8.39 -11.85
N LYS A 132 -7.69 -7.92 -12.93
CA LYS A 132 -8.21 -8.79 -13.99
C LYS A 132 -7.10 -9.57 -14.68
N CYS A 133 -5.97 -8.93 -14.99
CA CYS A 133 -4.83 -9.61 -15.61
C CYS A 133 -4.22 -10.66 -14.69
N PHE A 134 -4.13 -10.41 -13.38
CA PHE A 134 -3.59 -11.39 -12.43
C PHE A 134 -4.53 -12.58 -12.25
N ALA A 135 -5.84 -12.34 -12.21
CA ALA A 135 -6.84 -13.40 -12.18
C ALA A 135 -6.75 -14.30 -13.44
N LEU A 136 -6.73 -13.69 -14.63
CA LEU A 136 -6.56 -14.42 -15.90
C LEU A 136 -5.22 -15.15 -15.95
N GLY A 137 -4.14 -14.53 -15.48
CA GLY A 137 -2.83 -15.18 -15.39
C GLY A 137 -2.89 -16.46 -14.56
N LYS A 138 -3.49 -16.38 -13.36
CA LYS A 138 -3.67 -17.54 -12.48
C LYS A 138 -4.52 -18.64 -13.12
N GLU A 139 -5.63 -18.28 -13.78
CA GLU A 139 -6.49 -19.23 -14.51
C GLU A 139 -5.74 -19.95 -15.65
N ASN A 140 -4.75 -19.29 -16.24
CA ASN A 140 -3.91 -19.82 -17.31
C ASN A 140 -2.56 -20.38 -16.80
N GLY A 141 -2.44 -20.66 -15.50
CA GLY A 141 -1.25 -21.28 -14.91
C GLY A 141 -0.03 -20.37 -14.74
N ILE A 142 -0.18 -19.05 -14.94
CA ILE A 142 0.85 -18.05 -14.66
C ILE A 142 0.75 -17.66 -13.19
N LEU A 143 1.57 -18.30 -12.37
CA LEU A 143 1.69 -18.00 -10.94
C LEU A 143 2.72 -16.89 -10.71
N HIS A 144 2.65 -16.24 -9.55
CA HIS A 144 3.72 -15.33 -9.14
C HIS A 144 5.05 -16.08 -9.01
N PRO A 145 6.21 -15.42 -9.20
CA PRO A 145 7.50 -16.07 -9.03
C PRO A 145 7.74 -16.51 -7.58
N ASP A 146 8.58 -17.54 -7.41
CA ASP A 146 9.18 -17.85 -6.12
C ASP A 146 10.46 -17.02 -5.97
N ASN A 147 10.39 -16.01 -5.11
CA ASN A 147 11.47 -15.05 -4.91
C ASN A 147 12.33 -15.49 -3.72
N GLU A 148 13.47 -16.13 -4.00
CA GLU A 148 14.46 -16.46 -2.96
C GLU A 148 15.00 -15.17 -2.32
N LYS A 149 15.09 -15.15 -0.98
CA LYS A 149 15.62 -14.03 -0.21
C LYS A 149 16.75 -14.49 0.70
N ILE A 150 17.96 -14.07 0.36
CA ILE A 150 19.14 -14.22 1.23
C ILE A 150 19.11 -13.08 2.25
N LEU A 151 19.06 -13.43 3.54
CA LEU A 151 19.17 -12.48 4.63
C LEU A 151 20.63 -12.35 5.06
N THR A 152 21.14 -11.13 5.08
CA THR A 152 22.47 -10.81 5.59
C THR A 152 22.30 -9.78 6.69
N ASP A 153 22.82 -10.08 7.88
CA ASP A 153 22.95 -9.09 8.94
C ASP A 153 24.20 -8.25 8.71
N PHE A 154 24.07 -6.93 8.87
CA PHE A 154 25.22 -6.01 8.81
C PHE A 154 26.11 -6.08 10.05
N ILE A 155 25.77 -6.95 11.01
CA ILE A 155 26.50 -7.19 12.24
C ILE A 155 27.28 -8.49 12.08
N ARG A 156 28.57 -8.45 12.38
CA ARG A 156 29.45 -9.62 12.48
C ARG A 156 29.91 -9.77 13.92
#